data_AF-A0A164JW99-F1
#
_entry.id   AF-A0A164JW99-F1
#
_cell.length_a   1.000
_cell.length_b   1.000
_cell.length_c   1.000
_cell.angle_alpha   90.00
_cell.angle_beta   90.00
_cell.angle_gamma   90.00
#
_symmetry.space_group_name_H-M   'P 1'
#
loop_
_entity.id
_entity.type
_entity.pdbx_description
1 polymer ?
#
loop_
_entity_poly.entity_id
_entity_poly.type
_entity_poly.pdbx_seq_one_letter_code
_entity_poly.pdbx_strand_id
1 'polypeptide(L)'
;FCEALKVTPLNSTDYQFISEYVEVMKPIAIGLDLLQGEHNVSSGNVLPSIVVIRNSLNSLKRNHLEGANQLLVALTLVDALLAGLEKRFGNLFNVEHFQLAAVLHPQFKFNWLGNSEKDLKLRKKIVSKVEVLLQDLTVPTNTKETSPTEPHDFYASLRQAAEYQQPLSNGNIELTKYLNEKTTSDIQSLNSFPNLKTLFCKYNAGIPSSAAVERLFSLGGRVLTPTRTLLSDT
;
A
#
# COMPACT_ATOMS: atom_id res chain seq x y z
N PHE A 1 10.32 4.98 43.15
CA PHE A 1 11.02 4.16 42.14
C PHE A 1 12.05 4.97 41.36
N CYS A 2 11.67 6.05 40.64
CA CYS A 2 12.64 6.89 39.90
C CYS A 2 13.71 7.55 40.79
N GLU A 3 13.34 8.06 41.97
CA GLU A 3 14.31 8.59 42.96
C GLU A 3 15.29 7.52 43.45
N ALA A 4 14.82 6.29 43.68
CA ALA A 4 15.66 5.17 44.10
C ALA A 4 16.65 4.75 43.00
N LEU A 5 16.29 4.97 41.74
CA LEU A 5 17.12 4.68 40.57
C LEU A 5 17.95 5.89 40.09
N LYS A 6 17.82 7.06 40.73
CA LYS A 6 18.47 8.33 40.35
C LYS A 6 18.21 8.74 38.90
N VAL A 7 16.99 8.52 38.41
CA VAL A 7 16.57 8.90 37.05
C VAL A 7 15.48 9.95 37.11
N THR A 8 15.52 10.92 36.20
CA THR A 8 14.50 11.96 36.08
C THR A 8 13.16 11.33 35.67
N PRO A 9 12.08 11.56 36.42
CA PRO A 9 10.76 11.09 36.03
C PRO A 9 10.25 11.84 34.79
N LEU A 10 9.43 11.17 33.98
CA LEU A 10 8.76 11.80 32.84
C LEU A 10 7.84 12.92 33.32
N ASN A 11 7.93 14.06 32.66
CA ASN A 11 7.09 15.23 32.90
C ASN A 11 5.86 15.22 31.97
N SER A 12 4.95 16.19 32.15
CA SER A 12 3.74 16.31 31.35
C SER A 12 3.99 16.46 29.85
N THR A 13 5.05 17.17 29.46
CA THR A 13 5.46 17.34 28.06
C THR A 13 5.94 16.03 27.45
N ASP A 14 6.64 15.19 28.22
CA ASP A 14 7.08 13.88 27.76
C ASP A 14 5.89 12.96 27.47
N TYR A 15 4.90 12.91 28.38
CA TYR A 15 3.68 12.14 28.16
C TYR A 15 2.88 12.65 26.94
N GLN A 16 2.81 13.97 26.78
CA GLN A 16 2.17 14.57 25.61
C GLN A 16 2.89 14.18 24.32
N PHE A 17 4.22 14.28 24.29
CA PHE A 17 5.02 13.86 23.13
C PHE A 17 4.79 12.39 22.79
N ILE A 18 4.78 11.48 23.78
CA ILE A 18 4.53 10.06 23.55
C ILE A 18 3.14 9.84 22.94
N SER A 19 2.13 10.55 23.43
CA SER A 19 0.76 10.47 22.88
C SER A 19 0.72 10.92 21.42
N GLU A 20 1.30 12.08 21.10
CA GLU A 20 1.36 12.60 19.74
C GLU A 20 2.20 11.70 18.82
N TYR A 21 3.30 11.13 19.32
CA TYR A 21 4.13 10.18 18.59
C TYR A 21 3.33 8.95 18.15
N VAL A 22 2.54 8.36 19.05
CA VAL A 22 1.70 7.19 18.73
C VAL A 22 0.69 7.55 17.65
N GLU A 23 0.06 8.74 17.72
CA GLU A 23 -0.88 9.20 16.70
C GLU A 23 -0.21 9.37 15.32
N VAL A 24 0.96 10.00 15.29
CA VAL A 24 1.72 10.26 14.04
C VAL A 24 2.26 8.97 13.43
N MET A 25 2.72 8.02 14.25
CA MET A 25 3.29 6.76 13.76
C MET A 25 2.23 5.72 13.39
N LYS A 26 1.01 5.83 13.90
CA LYS A 26 -0.09 4.88 13.62
C LYS A 26 -0.30 4.58 12.13
N PRO A 27 -0.42 5.55 11.21
CA PRO A 27 -0.60 5.25 9.78
C PRO A 27 0.60 4.49 9.18
N ILE A 28 1.83 4.75 9.67
CA ILE A 28 3.04 4.04 9.22
C ILE A 28 3.01 2.60 9.73
N ALA A 29 2.69 2.39 11.00
CA ALA A 29 2.61 1.06 11.59
C ALA A 29 1.58 0.19 10.87
N ILE A 30 0.36 0.71 10.66
CA ILE A 30 -0.70 -0.02 9.95
C ILE A 30 -0.29 -0.31 8.49
N GLY A 31 0.28 0.66 7.78
CA GLY A 31 0.74 0.46 6.41
C GLY A 31 1.87 -0.56 6.30
N LEU A 32 2.77 -0.60 7.29
CA LEU A 32 3.85 -1.57 7.37
C LEU A 32 3.30 -2.97 7.64
N ASP A 33 2.45 -3.14 8.64
CA ASP A 33 1.82 -4.42 8.98
C ASP A 33 1.06 -4.98 7.78
N LEU A 34 0.34 -4.12 7.05
CA LEU A 34 -0.36 -4.50 5.83
C LEU A 34 0.63 -4.97 4.75
N LEU A 35 1.66 -4.20 4.41
CA LEU A 35 2.60 -4.58 3.36
C LEU A 35 3.49 -5.78 3.73
N GLN A 36 3.62 -6.07 5.03
CA GLN A 36 4.33 -7.24 5.54
C GLN A 36 3.41 -8.47 5.68
N GLY A 37 2.10 -8.33 5.43
CA GLY A 37 1.16 -9.44 5.47
C GLY A 37 1.49 -10.54 4.45
N GLU A 38 1.14 -11.78 4.78
CA GLU A 38 1.35 -12.95 3.90
C GLU A 38 0.10 -13.27 3.05
N HIS A 39 -1.07 -12.82 3.49
CA HIS A 39 -2.35 -13.06 2.83
C HIS A 39 -2.90 -11.77 2.25
N ASN A 40 -3.44 -11.85 1.03
CA ASN A 40 -4.14 -10.75 0.34
C ASN A 40 -3.27 -9.48 0.14
N VAL A 41 -1.94 -9.65 0.02
CA VAL A 41 -0.99 -8.55 -0.21
C VAL A 41 -0.18 -8.83 -1.47
N SER A 42 -0.09 -7.83 -2.33
CA SER A 42 0.59 -7.89 -3.62
C SER A 42 1.35 -6.60 -3.91
N SER A 43 2.15 -6.61 -4.98
CA SER A 43 2.84 -5.40 -5.45
C SER A 43 1.89 -4.24 -5.76
N GLY A 44 0.63 -4.52 -6.11
CA GLY A 44 -0.40 -3.52 -6.35
C GLY A 44 -0.85 -2.77 -5.11
N ASN A 45 -0.53 -3.26 -3.91
CA ASN A 45 -0.80 -2.56 -2.65
C ASN A 45 0.22 -1.45 -2.36
N VAL A 46 1.43 -1.51 -2.93
CA VAL A 46 2.56 -0.63 -2.55
C VAL A 46 2.25 0.85 -2.75
N LEU A 47 1.91 1.27 -3.98
CA LEU A 47 1.63 2.69 -4.25
C LEU A 47 0.39 3.19 -3.50
N PRO A 48 -0.74 2.47 -3.49
CA PRO A 48 -1.91 2.82 -2.68
C PRO A 48 -1.58 2.98 -1.19
N SER A 49 -0.80 2.08 -0.59
CA SER A 49 -0.41 2.19 0.82
C SER A 49 0.41 3.46 1.08
N ILE A 50 1.40 3.77 0.24
CA ILE A 50 2.22 4.99 0.39
C ILE A 50 1.34 6.24 0.28
N VAL A 51 0.38 6.26 -0.65
CA VAL A 51 -0.57 7.38 -0.81
C VAL A 51 -1.44 7.54 0.43
N VAL A 52 -1.99 6.45 0.98
CA VAL A 52 -2.81 6.50 2.20
C VAL A 52 -1.99 7.04 3.38
N ILE A 53 -0.76 6.54 3.60
CA ILE A 53 0.12 7.02 4.68
C ILE A 53 0.39 8.52 4.52
N ARG A 54 0.75 8.96 3.31
CA ARG A 54 1.00 10.38 3.00
C ARG A 54 -0.23 11.23 3.27
N ASN A 55 -1.42 10.78 2.86
CA ASN A 55 -2.67 11.48 3.09
C ASN A 55 -3.02 11.59 4.57
N SER A 56 -2.80 10.52 5.36
CA SER A 56 -3.00 10.52 6.81
C SER A 56 -2.06 11.51 7.50
N LEU A 57 -0.77 11.50 7.17
CA LEU A 57 0.21 12.45 7.73
C LEU A 57 -0.11 13.91 7.36
N ASN A 58 -0.49 14.17 6.10
CA ASN A 58 -0.94 15.50 5.69
C ASN A 58 -2.23 15.92 6.38
N SER A 59 -3.14 14.99 6.68
CA SER A 59 -4.35 15.29 7.45
C SER A 59 -4.03 15.69 8.89
N LEU A 60 -3.08 15.01 9.54
CA LEU A 60 -2.61 15.40 10.87
C LEU A 60 -2.02 16.82 10.86
N LYS A 61 -1.21 17.13 9.84
CA LYS A 61 -0.66 18.48 9.65
C LYS A 61 -1.75 19.54 9.44
N ARG A 62 -2.77 19.26 8.63
CA ARG A 62 -3.90 20.20 8.40
C ARG A 62 -4.73 20.41 9.66
N ASN A 63 -5.10 19.33 10.36
CA ASN A 63 -5.88 19.40 11.59
C ASN A 63 -5.18 20.22 12.69
N HIS A 64 -3.85 20.19 12.72
CA HIS A 64 -3.05 21.06 13.59
C HIS A 64 -3.17 22.54 13.20
N LEU A 65 -3.01 22.86 11.92
CA LEU A 65 -3.09 24.25 11.41
C LEU A 65 -4.50 24.86 11.57
N GLU A 66 -5.54 24.03 11.47
CA GLU A 66 -6.95 24.44 11.62
C GLU A 66 -7.40 24.51 13.09
N GLY A 67 -6.53 24.18 14.06
CA GLY A 67 -6.83 24.22 15.49
C GLY A 67 -7.74 23.10 15.99
N ALA A 68 -8.06 22.11 15.16
CA ALA A 68 -8.94 20.99 15.49
C ALA A 68 -8.23 19.87 16.27
N ASN A 69 -6.91 19.70 16.09
CA ASN A 69 -6.07 18.82 16.90
C ASN A 69 -4.63 19.37 16.97
N GLN A 70 -4.32 20.15 18.00
CA GLN A 70 -3.01 20.79 18.13
C GLN A 70 -1.93 19.78 18.52
N LEU A 71 -1.19 19.26 17.53
CA LEU A 71 0.13 18.66 17.74
C LEU A 71 1.12 19.71 18.28
N LEU A 72 1.39 19.72 19.58
CA LEU A 72 2.26 20.75 20.18
C LEU A 72 3.75 20.45 20.01
N VAL A 73 4.12 19.18 19.81
CA VAL A 73 5.53 18.74 19.84
C VAL A 73 5.91 17.90 18.62
N ALA A 74 5.00 17.08 18.07
CA ALA A 74 5.34 16.09 17.03
C ALA A 74 5.20 16.60 15.58
N LEU A 75 4.96 17.89 15.33
CA LEU A 75 4.82 18.41 13.96
C LEU A 75 6.10 18.21 13.12
N THR A 76 7.26 18.39 13.75
CA THR A 76 8.57 18.14 13.12
C THR A 76 8.75 16.68 12.72
N LEU A 77 8.17 15.75 13.48
CA LEU A 77 8.15 14.33 13.13
C LEU A 77 7.29 14.09 11.87
N VAL A 78 6.11 14.72 11.76
CA VAL A 78 5.28 14.63 10.55
C VAL A 78 6.06 15.07 9.31
N ASP A 79 6.75 16.21 9.38
CA ASP A 79 7.56 16.72 8.28
C ASP A 79 8.74 15.81 7.94
N ALA A 80 9.44 15.30 8.95
CA ALA A 80 10.53 14.34 8.77
C ALA A 80 10.06 13.03 8.11
N LEU A 81 8.87 12.54 8.49
CA LEU A 81 8.27 11.34 7.92
C LEU A 81 7.83 11.55 6.47
N LEU A 82 7.19 12.68 6.16
CA LEU A 82 6.82 13.03 4.79
C LEU A 82 8.07 13.14 3.88
N ALA A 83 9.12 13.81 4.36
CA ALA A 83 10.39 13.90 3.64
C ALA A 83 11.06 12.53 3.48
N GLY A 84 11.00 11.68 4.51
CA GLY A 84 11.52 10.32 4.49
C GLY A 84 10.79 9.42 3.50
N LEU A 85 9.46 9.50 3.44
CA LEU A 85 8.63 8.77 2.49
C LEU A 85 8.98 9.16 1.05
N GLU A 86 9.11 10.46 0.78
CA GLU A 86 9.46 10.93 -0.55
C GLU A 86 10.87 10.49 -0.95
N LYS A 87 11.85 10.68 -0.07
CA LYS A 87 13.24 10.29 -0.32
C LYS A 87 13.40 8.79 -0.59
N ARG A 88 12.67 7.93 0.13
CA ARG A 88 12.81 6.47 0.04
C ARG A 88 11.92 5.85 -1.03
N PHE A 89 10.70 6.35 -1.18
CA PHE A 89 9.66 5.69 -1.98
C PHE A 89 9.13 6.55 -3.13
N GLY A 90 9.53 7.82 -3.25
CA GLY A 90 9.10 8.70 -4.35
C GLY A 90 9.40 8.11 -5.72
N ASN A 91 10.58 7.49 -5.88
CA ASN A 91 10.95 6.84 -7.15
C ASN A 91 10.08 5.63 -7.51
N LEU A 92 9.42 4.96 -6.56
CA LEU A 92 8.53 3.83 -6.86
C LEU A 92 7.34 4.25 -7.72
N PHE A 93 6.90 5.51 -7.60
CA PHE A 93 5.85 6.08 -8.44
C PHE A 93 6.25 6.22 -9.91
N ASN A 94 7.54 6.10 -10.25
CA ASN A 94 8.06 6.14 -11.61
C ASN A 94 8.35 4.74 -12.18
N VAL A 95 8.29 3.70 -11.34
CA VAL A 95 8.57 2.32 -11.74
C VAL A 95 7.32 1.71 -12.38
N GLU A 96 7.43 1.33 -13.66
CA GLU A 96 6.32 0.81 -14.46
C GLU A 96 5.63 -0.40 -13.80
N HIS A 97 6.41 -1.29 -13.19
CA HIS A 97 5.88 -2.48 -12.52
C HIS A 97 4.85 -2.13 -11.43
N PHE A 98 5.17 -1.20 -10.52
CA PHE A 98 4.27 -0.81 -9.44
C PHE A 98 3.05 -0.03 -9.94
N GLN A 99 3.23 0.79 -10.98
CA GLN A 99 2.11 1.50 -11.63
C GLN A 99 1.10 0.51 -12.23
N LEU A 100 1.58 -0.48 -12.98
CA LEU A 100 0.74 -1.51 -13.59
C LEU A 100 0.08 -2.39 -12.53
N ALA A 101 0.86 -2.84 -11.53
CA ALA A 101 0.34 -3.66 -10.44
C ALA A 101 -0.84 -2.99 -9.72
N ALA A 102 -0.69 -1.70 -9.37
CA ALA A 102 -1.73 -0.93 -8.68
C ALA A 102 -2.99 -0.72 -9.54
N VAL A 103 -2.82 -0.45 -10.84
CA VAL A 103 -3.95 -0.22 -11.77
C VAL A 103 -4.70 -1.50 -12.11
N LEU A 104 -4.02 -2.64 -12.18
CA LEU A 104 -4.63 -3.95 -12.41
C LEU A 104 -5.34 -4.49 -11.17
N HIS A 105 -5.10 -3.92 -9.99
CA HIS A 105 -5.71 -4.36 -8.75
C HIS A 105 -7.15 -3.78 -8.61
N PRO A 106 -8.20 -4.64 -8.53
CA PRO A 106 -9.61 -4.20 -8.57
C PRO A 106 -10.00 -3.27 -7.42
N GLN A 107 -9.30 -3.35 -6.29
CA GLN A 107 -9.51 -2.49 -5.13
C GLN A 107 -9.07 -1.04 -5.36
N PHE A 108 -8.09 -0.81 -6.24
CA PHE A 108 -7.43 0.50 -6.36
C PHE A 108 -7.64 1.13 -7.73
N LYS A 109 -7.39 0.41 -8.82
CA LYS A 109 -7.44 0.97 -10.18
C LYS A 109 -6.64 2.28 -10.25
N PHE A 110 -7.29 3.41 -10.55
CA PHE A 110 -6.66 4.74 -10.57
C PHE A 110 -6.93 5.58 -9.32
N ASN A 111 -7.59 5.05 -8.29
CA ASN A 111 -8.02 5.82 -7.12
C ASN A 111 -6.87 6.30 -6.22
N TRP A 112 -5.65 5.79 -6.43
CA TRP A 112 -4.44 6.25 -5.75
C TRP A 112 -3.81 7.48 -6.44
N LEU A 113 -4.28 7.87 -7.61
CA LEU A 113 -3.86 9.07 -8.33
C LEU A 113 -4.88 10.20 -8.14
N GLY A 114 -4.37 11.42 -7.98
CA GLY A 114 -5.19 12.63 -7.98
C GLY A 114 -5.69 13.00 -9.38
N ASN A 115 -6.21 14.22 -9.49
CA ASN A 115 -6.71 14.82 -10.72
C ASN A 115 -5.77 15.91 -11.28
N SER A 116 -4.50 15.91 -10.89
CA SER A 116 -3.53 16.86 -11.42
C SER A 116 -3.23 16.56 -12.90
N GLU A 117 -2.77 17.55 -13.66
CA GLU A 117 -2.40 17.34 -15.07
C GLU A 117 -1.33 16.23 -15.23
N LYS A 118 -0.41 16.13 -14.27
CA LYS A 118 0.61 15.07 -14.22
C LYS A 118 -0.03 13.70 -14.04
N ASP A 119 -1.01 13.58 -13.14
CA ASP A 119 -1.73 12.33 -12.88
C ASP A 119 -2.58 11.92 -14.09
N LEU A 120 -3.24 12.86 -14.74
CA LEU A 120 -4.02 12.59 -15.96
C LEU A 120 -3.13 12.10 -17.12
N LYS A 121 -1.93 12.67 -17.28
CA LYS A 121 -0.94 12.19 -18.25
C LYS A 121 -0.46 10.78 -17.91
N LEU A 122 -0.20 10.51 -16.63
CA LEU A 122 0.21 9.19 -16.16
C LEU A 122 -0.89 8.15 -16.38
N ARG A 123 -2.15 8.48 -16.08
CA ARG A 123 -3.32 7.62 -16.35
C ARG A 123 -3.36 7.20 -17.82
N LYS A 124 -3.26 8.17 -18.75
CA LYS A 124 -3.23 7.90 -20.19
C LYS A 124 -2.06 6.99 -20.59
N LYS A 125 -0.85 7.28 -20.08
CA LYS A 125 0.35 6.46 -20.32
C LYS A 125 0.14 5.01 -19.89
N ILE A 126 -0.39 4.79 -18.69
CA ILE A 126 -0.63 3.45 -18.15
C ILE A 126 -1.69 2.71 -18.98
N VAL A 127 -2.79 3.39 -19.35
CA VAL A 127 -3.83 2.78 -20.20
C VAL A 127 -3.25 2.31 -21.53
N SER A 128 -2.52 3.17 -22.24
CA SER A 128 -1.90 2.78 -23.52
C SER A 128 -0.94 1.60 -23.35
N LYS A 129 -0.22 1.53 -22.23
CA LYS A 129 0.66 0.40 -21.93
C LYS A 129 -0.13 -0.89 -21.69
N VAL A 130 -1.22 -0.84 -20.93
CA VAL A 130 -2.08 -2.00 -20.69
C VAL A 130 -2.72 -2.47 -22.00
N GLU A 131 -3.16 -1.55 -22.87
CA GLU A 131 -3.69 -1.89 -24.20
C GLU A 131 -2.68 -2.65 -25.05
N VAL A 132 -1.41 -2.21 -25.08
CA VAL A 132 -0.32 -2.93 -25.77
C VAL A 132 -0.12 -4.33 -25.18
N LEU A 133 -0.05 -4.44 -23.85
CA LEU A 133 0.13 -5.74 -23.19
C LEU A 133 -1.04 -6.70 -23.43
N LEU A 134 -2.26 -6.19 -23.60
CA LEU A 134 -3.44 -6.99 -23.90
C LEU A 134 -3.44 -7.50 -25.36
N GLN A 135 -2.82 -6.79 -26.30
CA GLN A 135 -2.67 -7.26 -27.68
C GLN A 135 -1.80 -8.53 -27.74
N ASP A 136 -0.79 -8.62 -26.88
CA ASP A 136 0.17 -9.74 -26.83
C ASP A 136 -0.40 -11.01 -26.19
N LEU A 137 -1.57 -10.95 -25.52
CA LEU A 137 -2.07 -12.01 -24.62
C LEU A 137 -3.18 -12.91 -25.19
N THR A 138 -3.53 -12.79 -26.47
CA THR A 138 -4.68 -13.53 -27.02
C THR A 138 -4.49 -15.05 -26.99
N VAL A 139 -5.02 -15.73 -25.95
CA VAL A 139 -5.66 -17.09 -25.83
C VAL A 139 -5.76 -17.48 -24.33
N PRO A 140 -6.81 -18.23 -23.87
CA PRO A 140 -7.34 -18.12 -22.50
C PRO A 140 -6.91 -19.26 -21.54
N THR A 141 -7.14 -19.11 -20.23
CA THR A 141 -7.99 -20.01 -19.38
C THR A 141 -7.99 -19.67 -17.87
N ASN A 142 -9.11 -20.04 -17.24
CA ASN A 142 -9.60 -19.95 -15.86
C ASN A 142 -8.81 -20.63 -14.73
N THR A 143 -8.95 -20.08 -13.51
CA THR A 143 -9.16 -20.82 -12.24
C THR A 143 -9.58 -19.89 -11.08
N LYS A 144 -10.54 -20.32 -10.24
CA LYS A 144 -11.08 -19.58 -9.08
C LYS A 144 -10.42 -20.02 -7.78
N GLU A 145 -10.17 -19.08 -6.86
CA GLU A 145 -9.93 -19.35 -5.42
C GLU A 145 -10.41 -18.18 -4.56
N THR A 146 -11.20 -18.44 -3.53
CA THR A 146 -11.84 -17.45 -2.64
C THR A 146 -11.01 -17.26 -1.36
N SER A 147 -10.91 -16.02 -0.85
CA SER A 147 -10.38 -15.73 0.50
C SER A 147 -11.26 -14.72 1.26
N PRO A 148 -11.16 -14.66 2.61
CA PRO A 148 -12.11 -13.95 3.46
C PRO A 148 -11.75 -12.47 3.71
N THR A 149 -12.76 -11.70 4.15
CA THR A 149 -12.74 -10.25 4.39
C THR A 149 -12.18 -9.89 5.77
N GLU A 150 -11.19 -8.99 5.81
CA GLU A 150 -10.55 -8.46 7.04
C GLU A 150 -11.27 -7.20 7.59
N PRO A 151 -11.38 -7.05 8.93
CA PRO A 151 -12.13 -5.96 9.56
C PRO A 151 -11.24 -4.78 9.97
N HIS A 152 -10.87 -3.91 9.02
CA HIS A 152 -10.60 -2.46 9.20
C HIS A 152 -10.09 -1.89 7.86
N ASP A 153 -10.86 -1.00 7.23
CA ASP A 153 -10.59 -0.61 5.84
C ASP A 153 -9.59 0.55 5.73
N PHE A 154 -8.30 0.21 5.81
CA PHE A 154 -7.19 1.16 5.67
C PHE A 154 -7.28 2.02 4.38
N TYR A 155 -7.83 1.47 3.30
CA TYR A 155 -7.92 2.13 1.99
C TYR A 155 -9.18 2.95 1.78
N ALA A 156 -10.03 3.11 2.80
CA ALA A 156 -11.30 3.82 2.67
C ALA A 156 -11.16 5.23 2.07
N SER A 157 -10.07 5.93 2.38
CA SER A 157 -9.78 7.27 1.86
C SER A 157 -9.62 7.31 0.33
N LEU A 158 -9.22 6.20 -0.31
CA LEU A 158 -9.09 6.12 -1.77
C LEU A 158 -10.44 5.99 -2.47
N ARG A 159 -11.47 5.48 -1.82
CA ARG A 159 -12.79 5.28 -2.44
C ARG A 159 -13.57 6.58 -2.64
N GLN A 160 -13.33 7.59 -1.79
CA GLN A 160 -14.01 8.89 -1.87
C GLN A 160 -13.46 9.80 -2.98
N ALA A 161 -12.29 9.50 -3.55
CA ALA A 161 -11.66 10.30 -4.61
C ALA A 161 -12.18 9.99 -6.03
N ALA A 162 -13.16 9.09 -6.18
CA ALA A 162 -13.53 8.46 -7.45
C ALA A 162 -14.60 9.20 -8.28
N GLU A 163 -14.78 10.51 -8.07
CA GLU A 163 -15.72 11.31 -8.88
C GLU A 163 -14.95 12.03 -9.98
N TYR A 164 -14.81 11.37 -11.14
CA TYR A 164 -14.71 11.87 -12.52
C TYR A 164 -13.98 10.81 -13.37
N GLN A 165 -14.74 10.10 -14.20
CA GLN A 165 -14.19 9.22 -15.25
C GLN A 165 -14.68 9.73 -16.61
N GLN A 166 -13.85 10.52 -17.28
CA GLN A 166 -13.92 10.53 -18.75
C GLN A 166 -13.52 9.13 -19.26
N PRO A 167 -13.99 8.68 -20.44
CA PRO A 167 -13.56 7.40 -20.99
C PRO A 167 -12.03 7.42 -21.19
N LEU A 168 -11.32 6.65 -20.37
CA LEU A 168 -9.86 6.58 -20.39
C LEU A 168 -9.33 5.67 -21.51
N SER A 169 -10.12 4.67 -21.93
CA SER A 169 -9.77 3.65 -22.91
C SER A 169 -10.78 3.64 -24.05
N ASN A 170 -10.27 3.80 -25.29
CA ASN A 170 -11.06 3.73 -26.52
C ASN A 170 -10.71 2.49 -27.37
N GLY A 171 -9.67 1.73 -27.02
CA GLY A 171 -9.15 0.63 -27.85
C GLY A 171 -9.58 -0.77 -27.41
N ASN A 172 -9.63 -1.04 -26.10
CA ASN A 172 -9.93 -2.39 -25.58
C ASN A 172 -11.22 -2.43 -24.73
N ILE A 173 -12.20 -3.21 -25.17
CA ILE A 173 -13.53 -3.32 -24.54
C ILE A 173 -13.45 -3.86 -23.10
N GLU A 174 -12.58 -4.84 -22.86
CA GLU A 174 -12.38 -5.47 -21.55
C GLU A 174 -11.81 -4.46 -20.55
N LEU A 175 -10.77 -3.72 -20.97
CA LEU A 175 -10.16 -2.65 -20.17
C LEU A 175 -11.14 -1.52 -19.87
N THR A 176 -11.88 -1.05 -20.88
CA THR A 176 -12.89 0.01 -20.69
C THR A 176 -13.95 -0.43 -19.69
N LYS A 177 -14.48 -1.65 -19.81
CA LYS A 177 -15.46 -2.18 -18.86
C LYS A 177 -14.88 -2.30 -17.45
N TYR A 178 -13.68 -2.84 -17.30
CA TYR A 178 -13.00 -2.98 -16.02
C TYR A 178 -12.80 -1.62 -15.32
N LEU A 179 -12.33 -0.60 -16.03
CA LEU A 179 -12.07 0.72 -15.46
C LEU A 179 -13.36 1.46 -15.04
N ASN A 180 -14.47 1.20 -15.74
CA ASN A 180 -15.78 1.80 -15.45
C ASN A 180 -16.53 1.08 -14.31
N GLU A 181 -16.21 -0.19 -14.02
CA GLU A 181 -16.77 -0.87 -12.85
C GLU A 181 -16.27 -0.25 -11.54
N LYS A 182 -17.08 -0.31 -10.49
CA LYS A 182 -16.67 0.16 -9.16
C LYS A 182 -15.46 -0.62 -8.65
N THR A 183 -14.62 0.02 -7.84
CA THR A 183 -13.53 -0.68 -7.14
C THR A 183 -14.11 -1.68 -6.14
N THR A 184 -13.48 -2.84 -6.03
CA THR A 184 -13.89 -3.90 -5.10
C THR A 184 -12.67 -4.57 -4.49
N SER A 185 -12.75 -4.93 -3.21
CA SER A 185 -11.73 -5.74 -2.53
C SER A 185 -11.79 -7.22 -2.95
N ASP A 186 -12.87 -7.65 -3.60
CA ASP A 186 -13.02 -9.02 -4.10
C ASP A 186 -12.19 -9.23 -5.37
N ILE A 187 -11.07 -9.94 -5.23
CA ILE A 187 -10.19 -10.31 -6.35
C ILE A 187 -10.92 -11.21 -7.37
N GLN A 188 -11.97 -11.95 -6.95
CA GLN A 188 -12.73 -12.81 -7.87
C GLN A 188 -13.51 -12.02 -8.92
N SER A 189 -13.67 -10.70 -8.78
CA SER A 189 -14.23 -9.86 -9.81
C SER A 189 -13.43 -9.91 -11.12
N LEU A 190 -12.13 -10.22 -11.06
CA LEU A 190 -11.27 -10.38 -12.22
C LEU A 190 -11.62 -11.60 -13.08
N ASN A 191 -12.44 -12.54 -12.59
CA ASN A 191 -12.92 -13.66 -13.40
C ASN A 191 -13.77 -13.20 -14.60
N SER A 192 -14.35 -12.00 -14.52
CA SER A 192 -15.07 -11.37 -15.63
C SER A 192 -14.15 -10.77 -16.70
N PHE A 193 -12.83 -10.75 -16.44
CA PHE A 193 -11.80 -10.09 -17.25
C PHE A 193 -10.56 -11.00 -17.40
N PRO A 194 -10.61 -12.03 -18.26
CA PRO A 194 -9.58 -13.07 -18.31
C PRO A 194 -8.19 -12.57 -18.71
N ASN A 195 -8.08 -11.60 -19.62
CA ASN A 195 -6.78 -11.08 -20.05
C ASN A 195 -6.20 -10.13 -18.99
N LEU A 196 -7.05 -9.30 -18.38
CA LEU A 196 -6.64 -8.46 -17.26
C LEU A 196 -6.28 -9.29 -16.02
N LYS A 197 -6.95 -10.41 -15.80
CA LYS A 197 -6.58 -11.36 -14.75
C LYS A 197 -5.19 -11.94 -14.98
N THR A 198 -4.86 -12.28 -16.22
CA THR A 198 -3.53 -12.79 -16.58
C THR A 198 -2.46 -11.74 -16.29
N LEU A 199 -2.70 -10.48 -16.67
CA LEU A 199 -1.82 -9.37 -16.31
C LEU A 199 -1.76 -9.15 -14.80
N PHE A 200 -2.89 -9.21 -14.11
CA PHE A 200 -2.94 -9.08 -12.65
C PHE A 200 -2.02 -10.11 -12.01
N CYS A 201 -2.16 -11.40 -12.34
CA CYS A 201 -1.28 -12.45 -11.82
C CYS A 201 0.20 -12.17 -12.13
N LYS A 202 0.52 -11.74 -13.36
CA LYS A 202 1.91 -11.42 -13.75
C LYS A 202 2.53 -10.30 -12.92
N TYR A 203 1.77 -9.24 -12.64
CA TYR A 203 2.29 -8.05 -11.93
C TYR A 203 2.07 -8.10 -10.41
N ASN A 204 1.14 -8.91 -9.91
CA ASN A 204 0.75 -8.95 -8.50
C ASN A 204 1.11 -10.26 -7.78
N ALA A 205 1.71 -11.26 -8.46
CA ALA A 205 2.18 -12.47 -7.78
C ALA A 205 3.36 -12.22 -6.81
N GLY A 206 4.09 -11.11 -6.97
CA GLY A 206 5.20 -10.74 -6.10
C GLY A 206 4.72 -10.17 -4.76
N ILE A 207 5.21 -10.74 -3.67
CA ILE A 207 5.04 -10.21 -2.31
C ILE A 207 5.91 -8.94 -2.19
N PRO A 208 5.37 -7.81 -1.70
CA PRO A 208 6.09 -6.54 -1.66
C PRO A 208 7.13 -6.42 -0.55
N SER A 209 7.25 -7.42 0.34
CA SER A 209 8.11 -7.39 1.52
C SER A 209 8.84 -8.72 1.73
N SER A 210 10.10 -8.64 2.16
CA SER A 210 10.90 -9.78 2.64
C SER A 210 10.45 -10.31 4.00
N ALA A 211 9.51 -9.64 4.68
CA ALA A 211 9.12 -9.99 6.05
C ALA A 211 8.66 -11.45 6.21
N ALA A 212 7.97 -12.03 5.21
CA ALA A 212 7.59 -13.45 5.23
C ALA A 212 8.82 -14.36 5.29
N VAL A 213 9.85 -14.03 4.51
CA VAL A 213 11.13 -14.72 4.47
C VAL A 213 11.91 -14.50 5.78
N GLU A 214 11.89 -13.29 6.32
CA GLU A 214 12.52 -12.98 7.62
C GLU A 214 11.85 -13.73 8.79
N ARG A 215 10.52 -13.89 8.79
CA ARG A 215 9.82 -14.72 9.80
C ARG A 215 10.23 -16.18 9.71
N LEU A 216 10.32 -16.72 8.50
CA LEU A 216 10.80 -18.08 8.26
C LEU A 216 12.22 -18.27 8.81
N PHE A 217 13.13 -17.32 8.52
CA PHE A 217 14.51 -17.39 9.01
C PHE A 217 14.67 -17.00 10.48
N SER A 218 13.77 -16.24 11.08
CA SER A 218 13.77 -15.98 12.53
C SER A 218 13.44 -17.27 13.31
N LEU A 219 12.48 -18.05 12.81
CA LEU A 219 12.22 -19.40 13.31
C LEU A 219 13.37 -20.36 13.00
N GLY A 220 13.90 -20.31 11.77
CA GLY A 220 15.07 -21.08 11.35
C GLY A 220 16.33 -20.75 12.16
N GLY A 221 16.45 -19.53 12.66
CA GLY A 221 17.50 -19.10 13.56
C GLY A 221 17.58 -19.95 14.82
N ARG A 222 16.45 -20.50 15.33
CA ARG A 222 16.43 -21.45 16.46
C ARG A 222 16.90 -22.87 16.09
N VAL A 223 16.77 -23.25 14.82
CA VAL A 223 17.27 -24.53 14.29
C VAL A 223 18.76 -24.42 13.95
N LEU A 224 19.21 -23.25 13.50
CA LEU A 224 20.58 -22.95 13.07
C LEU A 224 21.47 -22.35 14.18
N THR A 225 20.89 -21.95 15.32
CA THR A 225 21.68 -21.64 16.52
C THR A 225 22.09 -22.94 17.22
N PRO A 226 23.23 -22.95 17.93
CA PRO A 226 23.73 -24.14 18.60
C PRO A 226 22.86 -24.50 19.82
N THR A 227 21.69 -25.07 19.56
CA THR A 227 20.81 -25.68 20.57
C THR A 227 20.49 -27.10 20.14
N ARG A 228 21.24 -28.08 20.66
CA ARG A 228 21.07 -29.57 20.70
C ARG A 228 20.52 -30.35 19.47
N THR A 229 20.03 -29.73 18.42
CA THR A 229 19.37 -30.36 17.26
C THR A 229 19.89 -29.71 15.97
N LEU A 230 21.22 -29.73 15.78
CA LEU A 230 21.81 -29.26 14.54
C LEU A 230 21.49 -30.28 13.45
N LEU A 231 20.67 -29.87 12.49
CA LEU A 231 20.47 -30.62 11.25
C LEU A 231 21.52 -30.12 10.26
N SER A 232 22.45 -30.99 9.87
CA SER A 232 23.46 -30.65 8.86
C SER A 232 22.91 -30.82 7.46
N ASP A 233 23.34 -29.96 6.54
CA ASP A 233 22.96 -29.96 5.12
C ASP A 233 23.84 -30.92 4.28
N THR A 234 24.28 -32.02 4.91
CA THR A 234 25.23 -32.99 4.35
C THR A 234 24.58 -34.33 4.13
#